data_AF-A0A8E2B4M5-F1
#
_entry.id   AF-A0A8E2B4M5-F1
#
_cell.length_a   1.000
_cell.length_b   1.000
_cell.length_c   1.000
_cell.angle_alpha   90.00
_cell.angle_beta   90.00
_cell.angle_gamma   90.00
#
_symmetry.space_group_name_H-M   'P 1'
#
loop_
_entity.id
_entity.type
_entity.pdbx_description
1 polymer ?
#
loop_
_entity_poly.entity_id
_entity_poly.type
_entity_poly.pdbx_seq_one_letter_code
_entity_poly.pdbx_strand_id
1 'polypeptide(L)'
;VVVTYDSFGGYGHPDHIRAHEITMAAAPDAPSVERVFHVVQSEAALTVGLAELRADGTSPFRVAADGELPSTPDGKITTVVDISAHRQAKLAALRAHETQLTVVDGAVPHFALTNSIAQPIPSAEYFVLAHGDGSGAETDLFGGW
;
A
#
# COMPACT_ATOMS: atom_id res chain seq x y z
N VAL A 1 6.91 -9.61 -13.57
CA VAL A 1 5.89 -9.15 -12.60
C VAL A 1 5.46 -7.74 -12.95
N VAL A 2 4.15 -7.46 -12.91
CA VAL A 2 3.57 -6.11 -13.01
C VAL A 2 2.74 -5.84 -11.76
N VAL A 3 2.80 -4.62 -11.24
CA VAL A 3 1.98 -4.17 -10.09
C VAL A 3 1.17 -2.96 -10.52
N THR A 4 -0.11 -2.94 -10.17
CA THR A 4 -1.02 -1.81 -10.45
C THR A 4 -2.05 -1.66 -9.33
N TYR A 5 -3.01 -0.75 -9.48
CA TYR A 5 -4.10 -0.56 -8.54
C TYR A 5 -5.17 -1.66 -8.67
N ASP A 6 -6.01 -1.83 -7.66
CA ASP A 6 -7.23 -2.61 -7.78
C ASP A 6 -8.30 -1.90 -8.65
N SER A 7 -9.43 -2.57 -8.88
CA SER A 7 -10.51 -2.02 -9.72
C SER A 7 -11.21 -0.79 -9.13
N PHE A 8 -11.02 -0.51 -7.83
CA PHE A 8 -11.49 0.71 -7.19
C PHE A 8 -10.43 1.82 -7.21
N GLY A 9 -9.21 1.55 -7.69
CA GLY A 9 -8.11 2.50 -7.72
C GLY A 9 -7.54 2.80 -6.32
N GLY A 10 -7.73 1.90 -5.36
CA GLY A 10 -7.39 2.08 -3.95
C GLY A 10 -8.38 3.00 -3.22
N TYR A 11 -8.41 4.29 -3.55
CA TYR A 11 -9.27 5.28 -2.89
C TYR A 11 -10.31 5.94 -3.82
N GLY A 12 -10.54 5.37 -5.01
CA GLY A 12 -11.54 5.88 -5.95
C GLY A 12 -11.06 7.00 -6.87
N HIS A 13 -9.75 7.28 -6.93
CA HIS A 13 -9.25 8.31 -7.86
C HIS A 13 -9.48 7.89 -9.32
N PRO A 14 -10.08 8.74 -10.17
CA PRO A 14 -10.37 8.40 -11.57
C PRO A 14 -9.13 7.92 -12.34
N ASP A 15 -7.99 8.58 -12.12
CA ASP A 15 -6.74 8.19 -12.80
C ASP A 15 -6.21 6.82 -12.32
N HIS A 16 -6.42 6.46 -11.05
CA HIS A 16 -6.00 5.14 -10.55
C HIS A 16 -6.88 4.04 -11.14
N ILE A 17 -8.20 4.27 -11.20
CA ILE A 17 -9.15 3.36 -11.88
C ILE A 17 -8.74 3.21 -13.34
N ARG A 18 -8.43 4.32 -14.02
CA ARG A 18 -8.02 4.27 -15.42
C ARG A 18 -6.69 3.55 -15.62
N ALA A 19 -5.73 3.73 -14.72
CA ALA A 19 -4.46 3.02 -14.74
C ALA A 19 -4.65 1.50 -14.52
N HIS A 20 -5.55 1.11 -13.62
CA HIS A 20 -5.96 -0.28 -13.45
C HIS A 20 -6.54 -0.85 -14.75
N GLU A 21 -7.55 -0.18 -15.33
CA GLU A 21 -8.20 -0.63 -16.57
C GLU A 21 -7.19 -0.84 -17.71
N ILE A 22 -6.29 0.14 -17.92
CA ILE A 22 -5.28 0.07 -18.98
C ILE A 22 -4.30 -1.07 -18.71
N THR A 23 -3.86 -1.23 -17.46
CA THR A 23 -2.90 -2.27 -17.10
C THR A 23 -3.52 -3.65 -17.25
N MET A 24 -4.75 -3.87 -16.77
CA MET A 24 -5.43 -5.16 -16.86
C MET A 24 -5.87 -5.51 -18.28
N ALA A 25 -6.03 -4.52 -19.17
CA ALA A 25 -6.27 -4.75 -20.59
C ALA A 25 -4.99 -5.11 -21.38
N ALA A 26 -3.79 -4.85 -20.84
CA ALA A 26 -2.53 -5.02 -21.57
C ALA A 26 -1.60 -6.09 -20.97
N ALA A 27 -1.47 -6.12 -19.65
CA ALA A 27 -0.47 -6.93 -18.96
C ALA A 27 -0.75 -8.45 -19.04
N PRO A 28 -1.98 -8.95 -18.83
CA PRO A 28 -2.29 -10.38 -18.96
C PRO A 28 -2.00 -10.98 -20.35
N ASP A 29 -2.09 -10.16 -21.40
CA ASP A 29 -1.86 -10.60 -22.78
C ASP A 29 -0.40 -10.46 -23.23
N ALA A 30 0.45 -9.82 -22.42
CA ALA A 30 1.86 -9.64 -22.72
C ALA A 30 2.67 -10.90 -22.36
N PRO A 31 3.33 -11.59 -23.32
CA PRO A 31 4.01 -12.86 -23.05
C PRO A 31 5.13 -12.79 -22.00
N SER A 32 5.68 -11.60 -21.76
CA SER A 32 6.74 -11.36 -20.77
C SER A 32 6.20 -11.12 -19.35
N VAL A 33 4.89 -11.04 -19.16
CA VAL A 33 4.27 -10.79 -17.86
C VAL A 33 3.73 -12.09 -17.28
N GLU A 34 4.46 -12.65 -16.32
CA GLU A 34 4.05 -13.89 -15.66
C GLU A 34 2.97 -13.68 -14.58
N ARG A 35 3.01 -12.52 -13.92
CA ARG A 35 2.11 -12.19 -12.80
C ARG A 35 1.72 -10.72 -12.81
N VAL A 36 0.47 -10.45 -12.47
CA VAL A 36 -0.04 -9.11 -12.16
C VAL A 36 -0.57 -9.11 -10.74
N PHE A 37 -0.15 -8.13 -9.95
CA PHE A 37 -0.64 -7.90 -8.59
C PHE A 37 -1.32 -6.54 -8.46
N HIS A 38 -2.37 -6.49 -7.66
CA HIS A 38 -2.92 -5.24 -7.15
C HIS A 38 -2.22 -4.87 -5.85
N VAL A 39 -1.64 -3.68 -5.75
CA VAL A 39 -1.17 -3.12 -4.48
C VAL A 39 -2.38 -2.67 -3.64
N VAL A 40 -2.42 -3.07 -2.38
CA VAL A 40 -3.54 -2.80 -1.47
C VAL A 40 -3.06 -2.38 -0.08
N GLN A 41 -3.96 -1.82 0.72
CA GLN A 41 -3.73 -1.55 2.14
C GLN A 41 -4.41 -2.64 2.98
N SER A 42 -3.67 -3.29 3.88
CA SER A 42 -4.24 -4.25 4.85
C SER A 42 -5.11 -3.52 5.86
N GLU A 43 -6.34 -4.00 6.06
CA GLU A 43 -7.27 -3.50 7.06
C GLU A 43 -6.73 -3.73 8.49
N ALA A 44 -6.18 -4.91 8.77
CA ALA A 44 -5.61 -5.21 10.08
C ALA A 44 -4.38 -4.34 10.39
N ALA A 45 -3.44 -4.20 9.44
CA ALA A 45 -2.24 -3.40 9.63
C ALA A 45 -2.57 -1.91 9.81
N LEU A 46 -3.54 -1.41 9.04
CA LEU A 46 -4.04 -0.05 9.19
C LEU A 46 -4.69 0.17 10.56
N THR A 47 -5.53 -0.76 11.00
CA THR A 47 -6.18 -0.70 12.32
C THR A 47 -5.17 -0.65 13.45
N VAL A 48 -4.15 -1.52 13.42
CA VAL A 48 -3.05 -1.53 14.40
C VAL A 48 -2.30 -0.20 14.38
N GLY A 49 -1.85 0.26 13.21
CA GLY A 49 -1.06 1.49 13.11
C GLY A 49 -1.84 2.74 13.53
N LEU A 50 -3.14 2.82 13.24
CA LEU A 50 -3.99 3.92 13.71
C LEU A 50 -4.18 3.88 15.24
N ALA A 51 -4.35 2.69 15.83
CA ALA A 51 -4.43 2.54 17.29
C ALA A 51 -3.13 2.97 17.97
N GLU A 52 -1.97 2.58 17.42
CA GLU A 52 -0.66 3.01 17.93
C GLU A 52 -0.47 4.52 17.83
N LEU A 53 -0.85 5.16 16.70
CA LEU A 53 -0.80 6.61 16.55
C LEU A 53 -1.68 7.35 17.56
N ARG A 54 -2.89 6.84 17.84
CA ARG A 54 -3.78 7.43 18.86
C ARG A 54 -3.20 7.28 20.26
N ALA A 55 -2.57 6.14 20.56
CA ALA A 55 -1.96 5.88 21.86
C ALA A 55 -0.70 6.73 22.10
N ASP A 56 0.12 6.92 21.06
CA ASP A 56 1.29 7.80 21.10
C ASP A 56 0.90 9.27 21.30
N GLY A 57 -0.15 9.74 20.61
CA GLY A 57 -0.75 11.05 20.84
C GLY A 57 0.13 12.25 20.46
N THR A 58 1.28 12.03 19.80
CA THR A 58 2.20 13.11 19.40
C THR A 58 2.01 13.59 17.96
N SER A 59 1.18 12.91 17.17
CA SER A 59 0.90 13.29 15.77
C SER A 59 0.41 14.75 15.69
N PRO A 60 1.06 15.61 14.87
CA PRO A 60 0.58 16.97 14.63
C PRO A 60 -0.66 17.00 13.72
N PHE A 61 -1.02 15.87 13.13
CA PHE A 61 -2.15 15.69 12.22
C PHE A 61 -3.29 14.91 12.88
N ARG A 62 -4.51 15.04 12.33
CA ARG A 62 -5.65 14.27 12.81
C ARG A 62 -5.45 12.80 12.46
N VAL A 63 -5.53 11.92 13.46
CA VAL A 63 -5.55 10.48 13.21
C VAL A 63 -6.94 10.07 12.70
N ALA A 64 -6.98 9.32 11.59
CA ALA A 64 -8.22 8.83 10.99
C ALA A 64 -9.01 7.96 11.98
N ALA A 65 -10.34 7.90 11.86
CA ALA A 65 -11.18 6.94 12.57
C ALA A 65 -11.06 5.54 11.94
N ASP A 66 -11.48 4.51 12.66
CA ASP A 66 -11.50 3.14 12.11
C ASP A 66 -12.49 3.06 10.94
N GLY A 67 -12.06 2.45 9.84
CA GLY A 67 -12.82 2.36 8.60
C GLY A 67 -12.93 3.66 7.77
N GLU A 68 -12.29 4.76 8.20
CA GLU A 68 -12.32 6.02 7.46
C GLU A 68 -11.43 5.99 6.21
N LEU A 69 -10.31 5.28 6.29
CA LEU A 69 -9.38 5.11 5.17
C LEU A 69 -9.73 3.81 4.41
N PRO A 70 -9.62 3.81 3.07
CA PRO A 70 -9.89 2.62 2.29
C PRO A 70 -8.88 1.52 2.61
N SER A 71 -9.37 0.29 2.71
CA SER A 71 -8.55 -0.88 3.00
C SER A 71 -9.12 -2.13 2.35
N THR A 72 -8.30 -3.17 2.28
CA THR A 72 -8.66 -4.50 1.82
C THR A 72 -8.69 -5.46 3.01
N PRO A 73 -9.77 -6.25 3.18
CA PRO A 73 -9.82 -7.29 4.20
C PRO A 73 -8.67 -8.28 4.01
N ASP A 74 -7.93 -8.59 5.08
CA ASP A 74 -6.72 -9.40 5.01
C ASP A 74 -6.93 -10.79 4.40
N GLY A 75 -8.13 -11.38 4.54
CA GLY A 75 -8.47 -12.65 3.89
C GLY A 75 -8.49 -12.62 2.35
N LYS A 76 -8.41 -11.45 1.72
CA LYS A 76 -8.23 -11.28 0.26
C LYS A 76 -6.77 -11.11 -0.16
N ILE A 77 -5.89 -10.78 0.78
CA ILE A 77 -4.48 -10.53 0.51
C ILE A 77 -3.79 -11.86 0.23
N THR A 78 -3.09 -11.95 -0.88
CA THR A 78 -2.40 -13.18 -1.30
C THR A 78 -0.90 -13.11 -1.02
N THR A 79 -0.35 -11.91 -0.91
CA THR A 79 1.09 -11.67 -0.79
C THR A 79 1.39 -10.56 0.19
N VAL A 80 2.35 -10.79 1.08
CA VAL A 80 2.86 -9.81 2.04
C VAL A 80 4.37 -9.74 1.92
N VAL A 81 4.89 -8.58 1.52
CA VAL A 81 6.33 -8.35 1.39
C VAL A 81 6.81 -7.55 2.60
N ASP A 82 7.68 -8.12 3.40
CA ASP A 82 8.36 -7.38 4.49
C ASP A 82 9.35 -6.38 3.88
N ILE A 83 9.15 -5.11 4.17
CA ILE A 83 10.00 -3.99 3.72
C ILE A 83 10.75 -3.34 4.88
N SER A 84 10.82 -3.98 6.06
CA SER A 84 11.49 -3.44 7.26
C SER A 84 12.90 -2.97 6.96
N ALA A 85 13.68 -3.76 6.22
CA ALA A 85 15.05 -3.42 5.81
C ALA A 85 15.13 -2.22 4.83
N HIS A 86 14.04 -1.93 4.12
CA HIS A 86 13.96 -0.87 3.11
C HIS A 86 13.15 0.35 3.57
N ARG A 87 12.63 0.34 4.80
CA ARG A 87 11.73 1.39 5.32
C ARG A 87 12.38 2.77 5.33
N GLN A 88 13.69 2.86 5.57
CA GLN A 88 14.42 4.14 5.49
C GLN A 88 14.46 4.71 4.07
N ALA A 89 14.61 3.86 3.05
CA ALA A 89 14.54 4.30 1.65
C ALA A 89 13.13 4.79 1.29
N LYS A 90 12.08 4.08 1.75
CA LYS A 90 10.69 4.52 1.58
C LYS A 90 10.42 5.87 2.25
N LEU A 91 10.89 6.07 3.49
CA LEU A 91 10.76 7.35 4.19
C LEU A 91 11.49 8.48 3.46
N ALA A 92 12.69 8.23 2.93
CA ALA A 92 13.43 9.21 2.12
C ALA A 92 12.68 9.55 0.82
N ALA A 93 12.13 8.56 0.13
CA ALA A 93 11.33 8.77 -1.09
C ALA A 93 10.07 9.59 -0.79
N LEU A 94 9.33 9.25 0.27
CA LEU A 94 8.16 10.02 0.71
C LEU A 94 8.52 11.48 0.98
N ARG A 95 9.62 11.75 1.70
CA ARG A 95 10.09 13.11 1.97
C ARG A 95 10.43 13.89 0.71
N ALA A 96 10.89 13.25 -0.36
CA ALA A 96 11.18 13.94 -1.62
C ALA A 96 9.92 14.51 -2.31
N HIS A 97 8.73 14.07 -1.93
CA HIS A 97 7.45 14.59 -2.42
C HIS A 97 6.88 15.70 -1.53
N GLU A 98 7.72 16.68 -1.15
CA GLU A 98 7.41 17.73 -0.16
C GLU A 98 6.11 18.50 -0.44
N THR A 99 5.76 18.72 -1.70
CA THR A 99 4.55 19.46 -2.06
C THR A 99 3.25 18.65 -1.88
N GLN A 100 3.35 17.33 -1.69
CA GLN A 100 2.22 16.41 -1.66
C GLN A 100 1.90 15.92 -0.26
N LEU A 101 2.93 15.72 0.56
CA LEU A 101 2.80 15.12 1.89
C LEU A 101 3.88 15.59 2.85
N THR A 102 3.63 15.41 4.14
CA THR A 102 4.61 15.59 5.21
C THR A 102 4.83 14.26 5.92
N VAL A 103 6.09 13.87 6.10
CA VAL A 103 6.49 12.70 6.90
C VAL A 103 6.76 13.16 8.33
N VAL A 104 6.24 12.43 9.31
CA VAL A 104 6.49 12.66 10.74
C VAL A 104 7.28 11.49 11.29
N ASP A 105 8.44 11.81 11.85
CA ASP A 105 9.26 10.88 12.60
C ASP A 105 8.72 10.73 14.03
N GLY A 106 8.80 9.51 14.58
CA GLY A 106 8.31 9.21 15.92
C GLY A 106 8.39 7.71 16.22
N ALA A 107 7.83 7.30 17.36
CA ALA A 107 7.70 5.88 17.71
C ALA A 107 6.89 5.12 16.64
N VAL A 108 5.88 5.79 16.07
CA VAL A 108 5.08 5.31 14.95
C VAL A 108 5.26 6.25 13.75
N PRO A 109 6.21 5.97 12.85
CA PRO A 109 6.38 6.77 11.63
C PRO A 109 5.12 6.78 10.78
N HIS A 110 4.71 7.98 10.38
CA HIS A 110 3.49 8.22 9.62
C HIS A 110 3.67 9.37 8.64
N PHE A 111 2.73 9.54 7.73
CA PHE A 111 2.65 10.73 6.88
C PHE A 111 1.23 11.30 6.90
N ALA A 112 1.09 12.55 6.47
CA ALA A 112 -0.19 13.12 6.10
C ALA A 112 -0.09 13.77 4.73
N LEU A 113 -1.16 13.66 3.94
CA LEU A 113 -1.32 14.42 2.71
C LEU A 113 -1.80 15.84 3.04
N THR A 114 -2.12 16.61 2.00
CA THR A 114 -2.69 17.98 2.15
C THR A 114 -4.02 18.02 2.93
N ASN A 115 -4.73 16.90 3.05
CA ASN A 115 -5.92 16.77 3.88
C ASN A 115 -5.64 16.70 5.40
N SER A 116 -4.37 16.69 5.81
CA SER A 116 -3.94 16.67 7.22
C SER A 116 -4.44 15.45 8.02
N ILE A 117 -4.61 14.31 7.35
CA ILE A 117 -4.97 13.03 7.96
C ILE A 117 -3.73 12.15 8.08
N ALA A 118 -3.37 11.78 9.31
CA ALA A 118 -2.25 10.89 9.61
C ALA A 118 -2.54 9.46 9.13
N GLN A 119 -1.57 8.87 8.43
CA GLN A 119 -1.60 7.50 7.94
C GLN A 119 -0.30 6.79 8.36
N PRO A 120 -0.38 5.64 9.05
CA PRO A 120 0.81 4.91 9.49
C PRO A 120 1.60 4.39 8.28
N ILE A 121 2.93 4.33 8.41
CA ILE A 121 3.81 3.75 7.40
C ILE A 121 4.16 2.33 7.86
N PRO A 122 3.48 1.27 7.37
CA PRO A 122 3.73 -0.09 7.82
C PRO A 122 5.13 -0.58 7.43
N SER A 123 5.57 -1.66 8.08
CA SER A 123 6.80 -2.36 7.76
C SER A 123 6.66 -3.41 6.66
N ALA A 124 5.44 -3.61 6.13
CA ALA A 124 5.16 -4.51 5.02
C ALA A 124 4.29 -3.81 3.96
N GLU A 125 4.35 -4.34 2.75
CA GLU A 125 3.44 -3.99 1.64
C GLU A 125 2.62 -5.22 1.26
N TYR A 126 1.38 -4.98 0.85
CA TYR A 126 0.36 -6.00 0.71
C TYR A 126 -0.17 -6.02 -0.72
N PHE A 127 -0.41 -7.22 -1.23
CA PHE A 127 -0.81 -7.40 -2.61
C PHE A 127 -1.87 -8.50 -2.75
N VAL A 128 -2.67 -8.37 -3.80
CA VAL A 128 -3.62 -9.38 -4.27
C VAL A 128 -3.20 -9.82 -5.68
N LEU A 129 -2.97 -11.11 -5.87
CA LEU A 129 -2.69 -11.70 -7.18
C LEU A 129 -3.92 -11.57 -8.07
N ALA A 130 -3.79 -10.83 -9.17
CA ALA A 130 -4.86 -10.56 -10.12
C ALA A 130 -4.75 -11.42 -11.38
N HIS A 131 -3.54 -11.83 -11.75
CA HIS A 131 -3.27 -12.69 -12.90
C HIS A 131 -1.98 -13.49 -12.69
N GLY A 132 -1.94 -14.71 -13.22
CA GLY A 132 -0.78 -15.60 -13.15
C GLY A 132 -0.90 -16.68 -12.06
N ASP A 133 0.17 -17.46 -11.90
CA ASP A 133 0.29 -18.50 -10.88
C ASP A 133 0.76 -17.90 -9.55
N GLY A 134 0.10 -18.26 -8.44
CA GLY A 134 0.42 -17.77 -7.10
C GLY A 134 1.49 -18.58 -6.36
N SER A 135 1.97 -19.67 -6.95
CA SER A 135 2.94 -20.56 -6.30
C SER A 135 4.22 -19.80 -5.89
N GLY A 136 4.55 -19.85 -4.60
CA GLY A 136 5.71 -19.19 -4.00
C GLY A 136 5.56 -17.68 -3.81
N ALA A 137 4.43 -17.11 -4.21
CA ALA A 137 4.23 -15.66 -4.23
C ALA A 137 3.82 -15.07 -2.89
N GLU A 138 3.69 -15.87 -1.82
CA GLU A 138 3.09 -15.43 -0.55
C GLU A 138 3.93 -14.36 0.15
N THR A 139 5.26 -14.38 -0.05
CA THR A 139 6.21 -13.43 0.56
C THR A 139 7.22 -12.82 -0.43
N ASP A 140 7.11 -13.19 -1.71
CA ASP A 140 7.97 -12.71 -2.79
C ASP A 140 7.18 -12.66 -4.09
N LEU A 141 7.01 -11.48 -4.69
CA LEU A 141 6.22 -11.33 -5.92
C LEU A 141 6.78 -12.14 -7.11
N PHE A 142 8.06 -12.52 -7.08
CA PHE A 142 8.72 -13.32 -8.11
C PHE A 142 8.62 -14.83 -7.88
N GLY A 143 8.20 -15.26 -6.69
CA GLY A 143 8.07 -16.68 -6.37
C GLY A 143 9.39 -17.43 -6.30
N GLY A 144 10.48 -16.76 -5.90
CA GLY A 144 11.81 -17.35 -5.71
C GLY A 144 12.74 -17.33 -6.91
N TRP A 145 12.46 -16.53 -7.94
CA TRP A 145 13.27 -16.39 -9.17
C TRP A 145 14.08 -15.09 -9.21
#